data_AF-A0A4Q2DW52-F1
#
_entry.id   AF-A0A4Q2DW52-F1
#
_cell.length_a   1.000
_cell.length_b   1.000
_cell.length_c   1.000
_cell.angle_alpha   90.00
_cell.angle_beta   90.00
_cell.angle_gamma   90.00
#
_symmetry.space_group_name_H-M   'P 1'
#
loop_
_entity.id
_entity.type
_entity.pdbx_description
1 polymer ?
#
loop_
_entity_poly.entity_id
_entity_poly.type
_entity_poly.pdbx_seq_one_letter_code
_entity_poly.pdbx_strand_id
1 'polypeptide(L)'
;MGVAYAVENLAHSRKEATRRQRIEAEQRRRDELRDGYAKLKDVLPVSNQKSSKVSLLERATNHIMALEQANKDLQARITALENEMQRLRSVNEKISLSANNTPSPGHAADGPRPISPPPDGPSGHSLTSVKGQQPPSAHSSPSASENGF
;
A
#
# COMPACT_ATOMS: atom_id res chain seq x y z
N MET A 1 -18.10 7.96 73.27
CA MET A 1 -17.13 7.14 72.53
C MET A 1 -17.52 6.77 71.09
N GLY A 2 -18.78 6.90 70.63
CA GLY A 2 -19.17 6.41 69.28
C GLY A 2 -18.83 7.31 68.07
N VAL A 3 -18.63 8.62 68.27
CA VAL A 3 -18.43 9.57 67.16
C VAL A 3 -17.02 9.48 66.57
N ALA A 4 -16.00 9.21 67.39
CA ALA A 4 -14.62 9.08 66.93
C ALA A 4 -14.43 7.89 65.96
N TYR A 5 -14.99 6.71 66.30
CA TYR A 5 -14.92 5.52 65.45
C TYR A 5 -15.66 5.69 64.10
N ALA A 6 -16.77 6.44 64.07
CA ALA A 6 -17.51 6.70 62.84
C ALA A 6 -16.73 7.60 61.88
N VAL A 7 -16.05 8.62 62.40
CA VAL A 7 -15.19 9.53 61.62
C VAL A 7 -13.95 8.80 61.09
N GLU A 8 -13.37 7.92 61.91
CA GLU A 8 -12.22 7.09 61.52
C GLU A 8 -12.60 6.12 60.40
N ASN A 9 -13.73 5.43 60.51
CA ASN A 9 -14.26 4.54 59.48
C ASN A 9 -14.57 5.28 58.16
N LEU A 10 -15.11 6.51 58.24
CA LEU A 10 -15.34 7.33 57.05
C LEU A 10 -14.02 7.77 56.38
N ALA A 11 -13.01 8.12 57.17
CA ALA A 11 -11.68 8.46 56.66
C ALA A 11 -10.99 7.25 56.01
N HIS A 12 -11.12 6.06 56.59
CA HIS A 12 -10.64 4.80 55.99
C HIS A 12 -11.40 4.47 54.70
N SER A 13 -12.73 4.63 54.66
CA SER A 13 -13.53 4.42 53.46
C SER A 13 -13.17 5.40 52.34
N ARG A 14 -12.87 6.66 52.65
CA ARG A 14 -12.40 7.65 51.67
C ARG A 14 -11.01 7.30 51.13
N LYS A 15 -10.06 6.90 51.99
CA LYS A 15 -8.73 6.44 51.56
C LYS A 15 -8.81 5.19 50.68
N GLU A 16 -9.67 4.25 51.04
CA GLU A 16 -9.94 3.03 50.27
C GLU A 16 -10.56 3.36 48.90
N ALA A 17 -11.49 4.33 48.83
CA ALA A 17 -12.06 4.80 47.56
C ALA A 17 -11.00 5.42 46.64
N THR A 18 -10.15 6.31 47.15
CA THR A 18 -9.04 6.89 46.36
C THR A 18 -8.06 5.82 45.89
N ARG A 19 -7.74 4.84 46.74
CA ARG A 19 -6.87 3.71 46.38
C ARG A 19 -7.47 2.89 45.24
N ARG A 20 -8.76 2.56 45.30
CA ARG A 20 -9.47 1.81 44.25
C ARG A 20 -9.50 2.58 42.93
N GLN A 21 -9.83 3.87 42.96
CA GLN A 21 -9.79 4.72 41.76
C GLN A 21 -8.40 4.75 41.12
N ARG A 22 -7.34 4.83 41.94
CA ARG A 22 -5.96 4.80 41.43
C ARG A 22 -5.61 3.46 40.78
N ILE A 23 -6.05 2.34 41.35
CA ILE A 23 -5.84 1.01 40.78
C ILE A 23 -6.60 0.87 39.45
N GLU A 24 -7.86 1.31 39.40
CA GLU A 24 -8.68 1.25 38.20
C GLU A 24 -8.10 2.09 37.07
N ALA A 25 -7.67 3.32 37.38
CA ALA A 25 -7.04 4.21 36.41
C ALA A 25 -5.73 3.61 35.85
N GLU A 26 -4.90 3.01 36.69
CA GLU A 26 -3.66 2.35 36.24
C GLU A 26 -3.95 1.09 35.41
N GLN A 27 -5.01 0.35 35.75
CA GLN A 27 -5.42 -0.81 34.96
C GLN A 27 -5.87 -0.39 33.56
N ARG A 28 -6.71 0.64 33.44
CA ARG A 28 -7.11 1.22 32.15
C ARG A 28 -5.90 1.63 31.32
N ARG A 29 -4.93 2.33 31.93
CA ARG A 29 -3.67 2.71 31.28
C ARG A 29 -2.87 1.48 30.79
N ARG A 30 -2.86 0.39 31.55
CA ARG A 30 -2.17 -0.85 31.16
C ARG A 30 -2.87 -1.57 30.01
N ASP A 31 -4.19 -1.54 29.97
CA ASP A 31 -4.98 -2.14 28.91
C ASP A 31 -4.79 -1.37 27.59
N GLU A 32 -4.86 -0.03 27.62
CA GLU A 32 -4.52 0.82 26.47
C GLU A 32 -3.10 0.56 25.96
N LEU A 33 -2.14 0.37 26.86
CA LEU A 33 -0.76 0.05 26.50
C LEU A 33 -0.66 -1.34 25.84
N ARG A 34 -1.39 -2.34 26.33
CA ARG A 34 -1.43 -3.69 25.72
C ARG A 34 -1.99 -3.62 24.30
N ASP A 35 -3.06 -2.86 24.10
CA ASP A 35 -3.66 -2.64 22.78
C ASP A 35 -2.68 -1.93 21.84
N GLY A 36 -1.92 -0.95 22.36
CA GLY A 36 -0.85 -0.30 21.61
C GLY A 36 0.23 -1.28 21.14
N TYR A 37 0.66 -2.21 21.99
CA TYR A 37 1.60 -3.27 21.61
C TYR A 37 0.99 -4.26 20.60
N ALA A 38 -0.31 -4.58 20.71
CA ALA A 38 -0.98 -5.45 19.74
C ALA A 38 -1.01 -4.80 18.35
N LYS A 39 -1.45 -3.55 18.25
CA LYS A 39 -1.45 -2.78 17.00
C LYS A 39 -0.04 -2.65 16.41
N LEU A 40 0.96 -2.40 17.26
CA LEU A 40 2.35 -2.34 16.80
C LEU A 40 2.80 -3.68 16.20
N LYS A 41 2.39 -4.80 16.76
CA LYS A 41 2.75 -6.12 16.24
C LYS A 41 2.15 -6.37 14.85
N ASP A 42 0.92 -5.93 14.63
CA ASP A 42 0.18 -6.19 13.39
C ASP A 42 0.75 -5.43 12.18
N VAL A 43 1.38 -4.27 12.41
CA VAL A 43 1.98 -3.46 11.34
C VAL A 43 3.43 -3.83 11.01
N LEU A 44 4.07 -4.69 11.82
CA LEU A 44 5.45 -5.10 11.60
C LEU A 44 5.53 -6.33 10.69
N PRO A 45 6.64 -6.50 9.93
CA PRO A 45 6.87 -7.70 9.15
C PRO A 45 6.74 -8.96 10.00
N VAL A 46 5.96 -9.94 9.53
CA VAL A 46 5.63 -11.17 10.27
C VAL A 46 6.92 -11.86 10.76
N SER A 47 6.92 -12.27 12.03
CA SER A 47 8.04 -12.97 12.65
C SER A 47 7.55 -14.15 13.46
N ASN A 48 8.22 -15.29 13.32
CA ASN A 48 7.97 -16.50 14.09
C ASN A 48 8.58 -16.44 15.50
N GLN A 49 9.28 -15.36 15.84
CA GLN A 49 9.87 -15.17 17.17
C GLN A 49 8.82 -14.70 18.17
N LYS A 50 8.95 -15.17 19.42
CA LYS A 50 8.08 -14.73 20.51
C LYS A 50 8.21 -13.22 20.69
N SER A 51 7.10 -12.51 20.48
CA SER A 51 7.07 -11.04 20.59
C SER A 51 7.07 -10.62 22.07
N SER A 52 8.26 -10.36 22.61
CA SER A 52 8.43 -9.65 23.89
C SER A 52 8.32 -8.13 23.67
N LYS A 53 7.98 -7.36 24.72
CA LYS A 53 7.91 -5.89 24.62
C LYS A 53 9.21 -5.30 24.06
N VAL A 54 10.36 -5.75 24.55
CA VAL A 54 11.69 -5.30 24.09
C VAL A 54 11.88 -5.65 22.62
N SER A 55 11.67 -6.91 22.24
CA SER A 55 11.85 -7.35 20.84
C SER A 55 10.92 -6.64 19.86
N LEU A 56 9.71 -6.26 20.30
CA LEU A 56 8.76 -5.56 19.44
C LEU A 56 9.19 -4.11 19.20
N LEU A 57 9.69 -3.45 20.24
CA LEU A 57 10.24 -2.10 20.13
C LEU A 57 11.47 -2.08 19.23
N GLU A 58 12.41 -3.00 19.42
CA GLU A 58 13.61 -3.11 18.57
C GLU A 58 13.24 -3.37 17.10
N ARG A 59 12.32 -4.31 16.84
CA ARG A 59 11.83 -4.58 15.49
C ARG A 59 11.14 -3.36 14.88
N ALA A 60 10.38 -2.62 15.66
CA ALA A 60 9.74 -1.39 15.20
C ALA A 60 10.76 -0.33 14.81
N THR A 61 11.76 -0.08 15.67
CA THR A 61 12.85 0.85 15.36
C THR A 61 13.56 0.47 14.07
N ASN A 62 13.94 -0.79 13.92
CA ASN A 62 14.60 -1.28 12.71
C ASN A 62 13.70 -1.16 11.46
N HIS A 63 12.41 -1.44 11.61
CA HIS A 63 11.47 -1.35 10.49
C HIS A 63 11.26 0.11 10.03
N ILE A 64 11.17 1.05 10.98
CA ILE A 64 11.12 2.49 10.67
C ILE A 64 12.36 2.91 9.88
N MET A 65 13.56 2.58 10.38
CA MET A 65 14.81 2.91 9.68
C MET A 65 14.88 2.31 8.26
N ALA A 66 14.41 1.06 8.10
CA ALA A 66 14.36 0.41 6.80
C ALA A 66 13.37 1.10 5.84
N LEU A 67 12.19 1.50 6.33
CA LEU A 67 11.20 2.24 5.55
C LEU A 67 11.71 3.63 5.16
N GLU A 68 12.39 4.33 6.06
CA GLU A 68 13.01 5.64 5.78
C GLU A 68 14.05 5.53 4.67
N GLN A 69 14.94 4.54 4.75
CA GLN A 69 15.95 4.31 3.72
C GLN A 69 15.30 3.93 2.39
N ALA A 70 14.33 3.00 2.38
CA ALA A 70 13.62 2.62 1.17
C ALA A 70 12.88 3.81 0.52
N ASN A 71 12.26 4.67 1.34
CA ASN A 71 11.58 5.86 0.85
C ASN A 71 12.57 6.84 0.19
N LYS A 72 13.73 7.08 0.84
CA LYS A 72 14.80 7.91 0.28
C LYS A 72 15.30 7.37 -1.06
N ASP A 73 15.52 6.06 -1.16
CA ASP A 73 16.00 5.43 -2.40
C ASP A 73 14.95 5.49 -3.52
N LEU A 74 13.68 5.29 -3.20
CA LEU A 74 12.58 5.44 -4.15
C LEU A 74 12.44 6.88 -4.64
N GLN A 75 12.56 7.87 -3.75
CA GLN A 75 12.55 9.29 -4.14
C GLN A 75 13.72 9.62 -5.08
N ALA A 76 14.93 9.17 -4.75
CA ALA A 76 16.10 9.36 -5.62
C ALA A 76 15.89 8.75 -7.02
N ARG A 77 15.26 7.56 -7.07
CA ARG A 77 14.93 6.90 -8.35
C ARG A 77 13.88 7.66 -9.15
N ILE A 78 12.85 8.20 -8.49
CA ILE A 78 11.84 9.05 -9.12
C ILE A 78 12.52 10.28 -9.75
N THR A 79 13.33 11.00 -8.98
CA THR A 79 14.05 12.19 -9.48
C THR A 79 14.97 11.86 -10.65
N ALA A 80 15.68 10.72 -10.61
CA ALA A 80 16.52 10.28 -11.72
C ALA A 80 15.71 10.02 -13.00
N LEU A 81 14.55 9.38 -12.88
CA LEU A 81 13.66 9.10 -14.00
C LEU A 81 13.00 10.38 -14.55
N GLU A 82 12.62 11.31 -13.68
CA GLU A 82 12.08 12.62 -14.08
C GLU A 82 13.11 13.43 -14.87
N ASN A 83 14.35 13.46 -14.41
CA ASN A 83 15.45 14.13 -15.12
C ASN A 83 15.71 13.50 -16.50
N GLU A 84 15.67 12.17 -16.59
CA GLU A 84 15.86 11.49 -17.87
C GLU A 84 14.69 11.74 -18.83
N MET A 85 13.45 11.72 -18.32
CA MET A 85 12.28 12.09 -19.12
C MET A 85 12.42 13.52 -19.66
N GLN A 86 12.83 14.47 -18.83
CA GLN A 86 13.04 15.85 -19.24
C GLN A 86 14.13 15.96 -20.30
N ARG A 87 15.26 15.27 -20.12
CA ARG A 87 16.34 15.21 -21.12
C ARG A 87 15.85 14.67 -22.46
N LEU A 88 15.12 13.55 -22.44
CA LEU A 88 14.56 12.92 -23.63
C LEU A 88 13.57 13.85 -24.35
N ARG A 89 12.71 14.56 -23.60
CA ARG A 89 11.80 15.58 -24.16
C ARG A 89 12.57 16.71 -24.85
N SER A 90 13.57 17.29 -24.18
CA SER A 90 14.40 18.36 -24.78
C SER A 90 15.18 17.88 -26.00
N VAL A 91 15.66 16.64 -26.02
CA VAL A 91 16.34 16.06 -27.19
C VAL A 91 15.34 15.87 -28.34
N ASN A 92 14.14 15.35 -28.06
CA ASN A 92 13.10 15.16 -29.07
C ASN A 92 12.66 16.49 -29.70
N GLU A 93 12.45 17.53 -28.89
CA GLU A 93 12.16 18.88 -29.38
C GLU A 93 13.27 19.41 -30.31
N LYS A 94 14.54 19.28 -29.92
CA LYS A 94 15.68 19.71 -30.75
C LYS A 94 15.74 18.95 -32.08
N ILE A 95 15.52 17.64 -32.08
CA ILE A 95 15.51 16.81 -33.29
C ILE A 95 14.35 17.22 -34.21
N SER A 96 13.14 17.36 -33.65
CA SER A 96 11.95 17.76 -34.40
C SER A 96 12.10 19.15 -35.03
N LEU A 97 12.69 20.11 -34.30
CA LEU A 97 12.98 21.45 -34.83
C LEU A 97 14.10 21.46 -35.88
N SER A 98 15.12 20.59 -35.74
CA SER A 98 16.22 20.50 -36.72
C SER A 98 15.77 19.83 -38.03
N ALA A 99 14.92 18.80 -37.95
CA ALA A 99 14.35 18.13 -39.13
C ALA A 99 13.45 19.08 -39.96
N ASN A 100 12.82 20.06 -39.33
CA ASN A 100 12.02 21.07 -40.03
C ASN A 100 12.86 22.20 -40.66
N ASN A 101 14.14 22.36 -40.27
CA ASN A 101 15.03 23.42 -40.75
C ASN A 101 16.08 22.96 -41.76
N THR A 102 16.06 21.70 -42.21
CA THR A 102 16.85 21.29 -43.37
C THR A 102 16.19 21.83 -44.65
N PRO A 103 16.84 22.72 -45.44
CA PRO A 103 16.32 23.06 -46.76
C PRO A 103 16.35 21.77 -47.59
N SER A 104 15.18 21.24 -47.91
CA SER A 104 15.01 20.08 -48.77
C SER A 104 15.73 20.33 -50.12
N PRO A 105 16.78 19.57 -50.47
CA PRO A 105 17.31 19.59 -51.83
C PRO A 105 16.37 18.74 -52.69
N GLY A 106 15.48 19.41 -53.43
CA GLY A 106 14.86 18.94 -54.66
C GLY A 106 14.38 17.49 -54.74
N HIS A 107 13.09 17.27 -54.49
CA HIS A 107 12.33 16.27 -55.23
C HIS A 107 11.11 16.91 -55.89
N ALA A 108 11.38 17.72 -56.90
CA ALA A 108 10.48 17.90 -58.03
C ALA A 108 10.78 16.78 -59.03
N ALA A 109 10.02 15.70 -58.99
CA ALA A 109 9.92 14.73 -60.08
C ALA A 109 8.60 13.96 -59.94
N ASP A 110 7.61 14.43 -60.70
CA ASP A 110 6.48 13.71 -61.30
C ASP A 110 5.98 12.39 -60.68
N GLY A 111 4.70 12.40 -60.31
CA GLY A 111 3.87 11.20 -60.38
C GLY A 111 2.57 11.26 -59.55
N PRO A 112 1.39 11.48 -60.17
CA PRO A 112 0.12 11.24 -59.51
C PRO A 112 -0.25 9.76 -59.66
N ARG A 113 -0.05 8.93 -58.62
CA ARG A 113 -0.68 7.60 -58.54
C ARG A 113 -1.09 7.25 -57.11
N PRO A 114 -2.38 7.38 -56.73
CA PRO A 114 -2.92 6.64 -55.61
C PRO A 114 -3.21 5.22 -56.08
N ILE A 115 -2.66 4.19 -55.42
CA ILE A 115 -3.10 2.81 -55.62
C ILE A 115 -3.53 2.25 -54.27
N SER A 116 -4.79 2.52 -53.95
CA SER A 116 -5.59 1.67 -53.07
C SER A 116 -5.98 0.42 -53.87
N PRO A 117 -5.77 -0.81 -53.38
CA PRO A 117 -6.51 -1.96 -53.89
C PRO A 117 -7.87 -2.04 -53.17
N PRO A 118 -8.99 -2.21 -53.91
CA PRO A 118 -10.32 -2.41 -53.34
C PRO A 118 -10.50 -3.80 -52.68
N PRO A 119 -11.52 -3.97 -51.82
CA PRO A 119 -11.80 -5.20 -51.09
C PRO A 119 -12.68 -6.14 -51.92
N ASP A 120 -12.32 -7.41 -52.05
CA ASP A 120 -13.22 -8.44 -52.58
C ASP A 120 -13.06 -9.77 -51.82
N GLY A 121 -14.16 -10.27 -51.27
CA GLY A 121 -14.36 -11.69 -50.97
C GLY A 121 -14.54 -12.08 -49.49
N PRO A 122 -15.73 -12.58 -49.08
CA PRO A 122 -15.98 -13.05 -47.72
C PRO A 122 -15.46 -14.49 -47.56
N SER A 123 -14.50 -14.69 -46.66
CA SER A 123 -14.02 -16.04 -46.33
C SER A 123 -13.84 -16.20 -44.82
N GLY A 124 -14.83 -16.84 -44.21
CA GLY A 124 -14.63 -17.93 -43.26
C GLY A 124 -13.59 -17.75 -42.14
N HIS A 125 -14.07 -17.29 -40.99
CA HIS A 125 -13.79 -17.80 -39.64
C HIS A 125 -12.72 -18.93 -39.54
N SER A 126 -11.59 -18.62 -38.92
CA SER A 126 -10.86 -19.58 -38.09
C SER A 126 -9.95 -18.82 -37.11
N LEU A 127 -10.50 -18.43 -35.95
CA LEU A 127 -9.69 -17.99 -34.83
C LEU A 127 -8.91 -19.18 -34.31
N THR A 128 -7.61 -19.16 -34.54
CA THR A 128 -6.62 -20.00 -33.89
C THR A 128 -6.66 -19.70 -32.39
N SER A 129 -7.36 -20.56 -31.65
CA SER A 129 -7.39 -20.54 -30.19
C SER A 129 -6.01 -20.91 -29.63
N VAL A 130 -5.34 -19.92 -29.04
CA VAL A 130 -4.14 -20.10 -28.24
C VAL A 130 -4.50 -20.90 -27.00
N LYS A 131 -3.90 -22.09 -26.87
CA LYS A 131 -3.99 -22.98 -25.72
C LYS A 131 -3.46 -22.28 -24.47
N GLY A 132 -4.35 -21.91 -23.55
CA GLY A 132 -3.99 -21.64 -22.16
C GLY A 132 -4.51 -20.34 -21.54
N GLN A 133 -5.82 -20.06 -21.60
CA GLN A 133 -6.47 -19.16 -20.64
C GLN A 133 -7.93 -19.60 -20.44
N GLN A 134 -8.24 -20.02 -19.22
CA GLN A 134 -9.58 -20.35 -18.76
C GLN A 134 -10.19 -19.09 -18.13
N PRO A 135 -11.28 -18.51 -18.67
CA PRO A 135 -11.98 -17.40 -18.01
C PRO A 135 -12.94 -17.91 -16.92
N PRO A 136 -13.16 -17.13 -15.84
CA PRO A 136 -13.93 -17.56 -14.67
C PRO A 136 -15.43 -17.55 -14.98
N SER A 137 -16.11 -18.65 -14.64
CA SER A 137 -17.55 -18.79 -14.77
C SER A 137 -18.24 -18.18 -13.55
N ALA A 138 -19.05 -17.14 -13.77
CA ALA A 138 -20.00 -16.62 -12.79
C ALA A 138 -21.33 -17.35 -12.97
N HIS A 139 -21.62 -18.31 -12.10
CA HIS A 139 -22.98 -18.77 -11.81
C HIS A 139 -23.09 -19.12 -10.31
N SER A 140 -24.12 -18.55 -9.70
CA SER A 140 -24.64 -18.65 -8.33
C SER A 140 -24.78 -20.11 -7.85
N SER A 141 -24.76 -20.50 -6.56
CA SER A 141 -25.40 -19.98 -5.33
C SER A 141 -24.88 -20.76 -4.09
N PRO A 142 -25.16 -20.30 -2.84
CA PRO A 142 -24.55 -20.83 -1.61
C PRO A 142 -25.28 -22.07 -1.06
N SER A 143 -24.55 -22.99 -0.44
CA SER A 143 -25.11 -24.08 0.35
C SER A 143 -24.48 -24.11 1.74
N ALA A 144 -25.30 -23.77 2.74
CA ALA A 144 -25.05 -23.97 4.16
C ALA A 144 -25.22 -25.45 4.52
N SER A 145 -24.40 -25.96 5.44
CA SER A 145 -24.59 -27.11 6.34
C SER A 145 -23.31 -27.17 7.20
N GLU A 146 -23.25 -26.59 8.41
CA GLU A 146 -23.74 -27.19 9.66
C GLU A 146 -23.57 -28.71 9.69
N ASN A 147 -22.61 -29.17 10.51
CA ASN A 147 -22.68 -30.44 11.23
C ASN A 147 -21.60 -30.43 12.32
N GLY A 148 -22.07 -30.34 13.57
CA GLY A 148 -21.26 -30.64 14.75
C GLY A 148 -21.16 -32.14 14.99
N PHE A 149 -20.04 -32.53 15.59
CA PHE A 149 -19.95 -33.42 16.75
C PHE A 149 -18.72 -32.99 17.55
#